data_AF-A0A3S1EC11-F1
#
_entry.id   AF-A0A3S1EC11-F1
#
_cell.length_a   1.000
_cell.length_b   1.000
_cell.length_c   1.000
_cell.angle_alpha   90.00
_cell.angle_beta   90.00
_cell.angle_gamma   90.00
#
_symmetry.space_group_name_H-M   'P 1'
#
loop_
_entity.id
_entity.type
_entity.pdbx_description
1 polymer ?
#
loop_
_entity_poly.entity_id
_entity_poly.type
_entity_poly.pdbx_seq_one_letter_code
_entity_poly.pdbx_strand_id
1 'polypeptide(L)'
;LPLSRSLVNIGQTFPPVAVLALAVPAVGFGEKPTLIALFLYGLLPIFENALTGLTTLPANVVEAARGAGMTGWQRLTKVELPLSAPIILGGIRLSVVISLATATIGSTVAAETLGEVIIAGLLSNNLAFILQGGLIVAALAVLIYDGLSAIERYTARRMGREAE
;
A
#
# COMPACT_ATOMS: atom_id res chain seq x y z
N LEU A 1 -3.11 -7.52 -20.44
CA LEU A 1 -2.22 -7.81 -19.29
C LEU A 1 -2.81 -8.90 -18.37
N PRO A 2 -3.09 -10.13 -18.85
CA PRO A 2 -3.60 -11.20 -17.98
C PRO A 2 -2.53 -11.75 -17.04
N LEU A 3 -1.27 -11.89 -17.50
CA LEU A 3 -0.17 -12.44 -16.70
C LEU A 3 0.21 -11.60 -15.48
N SER A 4 0.23 -10.27 -15.61
CA SER A 4 0.54 -9.39 -14.47
C SER A 4 -0.54 -9.46 -13.40
N ARG A 5 -1.83 -9.48 -13.78
CA ARG A 5 -2.95 -9.60 -12.85
C ARG A 5 -2.97 -10.96 -12.15
N SER A 6 -2.65 -12.04 -12.86
CA SER A 6 -2.53 -13.37 -12.26
C SER A 6 -1.40 -13.45 -11.22
N LEU A 7 -0.23 -12.85 -11.51
CA LEU A 7 0.89 -12.79 -10.56
C LEU A 7 0.52 -12.00 -9.30
N VAL A 8 -0.20 -10.88 -9.47
CA VAL A 8 -0.67 -10.06 -8.35
C VAL A 8 -1.68 -10.82 -7.49
N ASN A 9 -2.67 -11.46 -8.10
CA ASN A 9 -3.68 -12.21 -7.37
C ASN A 9 -3.09 -13.38 -6.57
N ILE A 10 -2.07 -14.06 -7.11
CA ILE A 10 -1.34 -15.10 -6.37
C ILE A 10 -0.63 -14.49 -5.16
N GLY A 11 0.00 -13.33 -5.30
CA GLY A 11 0.62 -12.61 -4.19
C GLY A 11 -0.35 -12.26 -3.06
N GLN A 12 -1.60 -11.91 -3.37
CA GLN A 12 -2.63 -11.60 -2.36
C GLN A 12 -3.14 -12.83 -1.58
N THR A 13 -2.99 -14.03 -2.13
CA THR A 13 -3.46 -15.26 -1.46
C THR A 13 -2.54 -15.74 -0.34
N PHE A 14 -1.30 -15.25 -0.27
CA PHE A 14 -0.42 -15.58 0.85
C PHE A 14 -0.78 -14.73 2.07
N PRO A 15 -1.05 -15.33 3.25
CA PRO A 15 -1.24 -14.57 4.47
C PRO A 15 0.11 -14.00 4.95
N PRO A 16 0.14 -12.78 5.54
CA PRO A 16 1.39 -12.15 6.01
C PRO A 16 2.23 -13.03 6.93
N VAL A 17 1.56 -13.81 7.79
CA VAL A 17 2.19 -14.77 8.69
C VAL A 17 2.98 -15.84 7.93
N ALA A 18 2.51 -16.29 6.75
CA ALA A 18 3.24 -17.27 5.95
C ALA A 18 4.50 -16.67 5.34
N VAL A 19 4.47 -15.41 4.90
CA VAL A 19 5.66 -14.71 4.41
C VAL A 19 6.70 -14.59 5.51
N LEU A 20 6.29 -14.22 6.73
CA LEU A 20 7.19 -14.17 7.88
C LEU A 20 7.77 -15.56 8.21
N ALA A 21 6.93 -16.60 8.22
CA ALA A 21 7.35 -17.97 8.50
C ALA A 21 8.40 -18.49 7.50
N LEU A 22 8.32 -18.06 6.23
CA LEU A 22 9.30 -18.40 5.19
C LEU A 22 10.55 -17.51 5.24
N ALA A 23 10.40 -16.24 5.63
CA ALA A 23 11.50 -15.29 5.68
C ALA A 23 12.45 -15.55 6.86
N VAL A 24 11.93 -15.93 8.03
CA VAL A 24 12.76 -16.15 9.23
C VAL A 24 13.86 -17.20 9.03
N PRO A 25 13.62 -18.41 8.47
CA PRO A 25 14.68 -19.36 8.18
C PRO A 25 15.73 -18.85 7.18
N ALA A 26 15.33 -17.95 6.27
CA ALA A 26 16.21 -17.44 5.23
C ALA A 26 17.09 -16.27 5.69
N VAL A 27 16.57 -15.36 6.53
CA VAL A 27 17.28 -14.12 6.91
C VAL A 27 17.47 -13.92 8.41
N GLY A 28 16.98 -14.85 9.23
CA GLY A 28 17.01 -14.80 10.69
C GLY A 28 15.82 -14.05 11.30
N PHE A 29 15.75 -14.04 12.64
CA PHE A 29 14.79 -13.23 13.41
C PHE A 29 15.15 -11.75 13.40
N GLY A 30 14.19 -10.89 13.71
CA GLY A 30 14.35 -9.44 13.82
C GLY A 30 13.57 -8.67 12.75
N GLU A 31 14.08 -7.50 12.38
CA GLU A 31 13.38 -6.58 11.47
C GLU A 31 13.35 -7.04 10.00
N LYS A 32 14.35 -7.80 9.56
CA LYS A 32 14.52 -8.16 8.13
C LYS A 32 13.32 -8.93 7.56
N PRO A 33 12.80 -10.01 8.20
CA PRO A 33 11.58 -10.68 7.74
C PRO A 33 10.38 -9.73 7.65
N THR A 34 10.24 -8.83 8.62
CA THR A 34 9.16 -7.86 8.68
C THR A 34 9.24 -6.88 7.51
N LEU A 35 10.43 -6.36 7.20
CA LEU A 35 10.65 -5.48 6.05
C LEU A 35 10.35 -6.18 4.72
N ILE A 36 10.70 -7.46 4.59
CA ILE A 36 10.35 -8.27 3.41
C ILE A 36 8.83 -8.37 3.26
N ALA A 37 8.10 -8.69 4.34
CA ALA A 37 6.65 -8.73 4.32
C ALA A 37 6.06 -7.35 3.95
N LEU A 38 6.51 -6.28 4.63
CA LEU A 38 6.06 -4.92 4.35
C LEU A 38 6.25 -4.53 2.89
N PHE A 39 7.39 -4.86 2.30
CA PHE A 39 7.68 -4.60 0.89
C PHE A 39 6.74 -5.38 -0.03
N LEU A 40 6.59 -6.69 0.17
CA LEU A 40 5.78 -7.55 -0.70
C LEU A 40 4.29 -7.15 -0.66
N TYR A 41 3.74 -6.91 0.52
CA TYR A 41 2.34 -6.52 0.67
C TYR A 41 2.09 -5.06 0.31
N GLY A 42 3.03 -4.17 0.63
CA GLY A 42 2.91 -2.75 0.33
C GLY A 42 3.05 -2.43 -1.16
N LEU A 43 3.87 -3.17 -1.89
CA LEU A 43 4.09 -2.92 -3.32
C LEU A 43 2.83 -3.17 -4.15
N LEU A 44 1.99 -4.11 -3.72
CA LEU A 44 0.93 -4.65 -4.55
C LEU A 44 -0.23 -3.68 -4.81
N PRO A 45 -0.80 -3.00 -3.80
CA PRO A 45 -1.79 -1.95 -4.03
C PRO A 45 -1.26 -0.81 -4.89
N ILE A 46 0.01 -0.41 -4.68
CA ILE A 46 0.65 0.66 -5.44
C ILE A 46 0.73 0.28 -6.91
N PHE A 47 1.18 -0.94 -7.20
CA PHE A 47 1.31 -1.46 -8.56
C PHE A 47 -0.04 -1.55 -9.28
N GLU A 48 -1.05 -2.15 -8.65
CA GLU A 48 -2.39 -2.29 -9.26
C GLU A 48 -3.07 -0.93 -9.50
N ASN A 49 -2.93 0.01 -8.57
CA ASN A 49 -3.46 1.35 -8.75
C ASN A 49 -2.70 2.14 -9.81
N ALA A 50 -1.38 1.98 -9.91
CA ALA A 50 -0.60 2.59 -10.98
C ALA A 50 -0.98 2.03 -12.36
N LEU A 51 -1.12 0.71 -12.49
CA LEU A 51 -1.61 0.09 -13.71
C LEU A 51 -3.02 0.57 -14.06
N THR A 52 -3.93 0.57 -13.09
CA THR A 52 -5.30 1.05 -13.28
C THR A 52 -5.30 2.52 -13.70
N GLY A 53 -4.57 3.38 -12.99
CA GLY A 53 -4.50 4.81 -13.29
C GLY A 53 -3.95 5.11 -14.67
N LEU A 54 -2.93 4.38 -15.13
CA LEU A 54 -2.33 4.59 -16.46
C LEU A 54 -3.17 3.98 -17.60
N THR A 55 -3.91 2.90 -17.36
CA THR A 55 -4.68 2.18 -18.39
C THR A 55 -6.12 2.64 -18.53
N THR A 56 -6.65 3.39 -17.55
CA THR A 56 -8.03 3.92 -17.56
C THR A 56 -8.09 5.42 -17.92
N LEU A 57 -7.01 5.97 -18.47
CA LEU A 57 -6.99 7.36 -18.93
C LEU A 57 -7.95 7.58 -20.12
N PRO A 58 -8.62 8.75 -20.20
CA PRO A 58 -9.47 9.08 -21.34
C PRO A 58 -8.70 9.05 -22.66
N ALA A 59 -9.18 8.26 -23.63
CA ALA A 59 -8.49 8.07 -24.90
C ALA A 59 -8.29 9.38 -25.67
N ASN A 60 -9.25 10.31 -25.60
CA ASN A 60 -9.16 11.64 -26.21
C ASN A 60 -7.96 12.46 -25.72
N VAL A 61 -7.62 12.37 -24.42
CA VAL A 61 -6.47 13.09 -23.85
C VAL A 61 -5.16 12.48 -24.32
N VAL A 62 -5.08 11.15 -24.38
CA VAL A 62 -3.88 10.44 -24.84
C VAL A 62 -3.62 10.66 -26.34
N GLU A 63 -4.68 10.65 -27.15
CA GLU A 63 -4.58 10.93 -28.59
C GLU A 63 -4.29 12.41 -28.88
N ALA A 64 -4.83 13.35 -28.11
CA ALA A 64 -4.46 14.76 -28.21
C ALA A 64 -2.98 14.99 -27.90
N ALA A 65 -2.43 14.33 -26.87
CA ALA A 65 -1.01 14.41 -26.55
C ALA A 65 -0.13 13.82 -27.68
N ARG A 66 -0.57 12.73 -28.33
CA ARG A 66 0.08 12.17 -29.52
C ARG A 66 0.02 13.14 -30.71
N GLY A 67 -1.14 13.72 -30.99
CA GLY A 67 -1.34 14.69 -32.08
C GLY A 67 -0.52 15.97 -31.90
N ALA A 68 -0.21 16.33 -30.66
CA ALA A 68 0.69 17.43 -30.31
C ALA A 68 2.20 17.10 -30.50
N GLY A 69 2.54 15.88 -30.96
CA GLY A 69 3.92 15.47 -31.22
C GLY A 69 4.73 15.08 -29.98
N MET A 70 4.08 14.80 -28.84
CA MET A 70 4.79 14.40 -27.62
C MET A 70 5.44 13.01 -27.78
N THR A 71 6.69 12.88 -27.32
CA THR A 71 7.34 11.57 -27.20
C THR A 71 6.70 10.75 -26.07
N GLY A 72 6.90 9.43 -26.06
CA GLY A 72 6.36 8.56 -25.01
C GLY A 72 6.74 9.01 -23.59
N TRP A 73 7.98 9.46 -23.39
CA TRP A 73 8.44 9.97 -22.10
C TRP A 73 7.80 11.32 -21.72
N GLN A 74 7.65 12.23 -22.69
CA GLN A 74 6.97 13.51 -22.48
C GLN A 74 5.50 13.29 -22.13
N ARG A 75 4.82 12.39 -22.86
CA ARG A 75 3.43 12.03 -22.61
C ARG A 75 3.26 11.39 -21.24
N LEU A 76 4.13 10.44 -20.88
CA LEU A 76 4.11 9.79 -19.57
C LEU A 76 4.26 10.82 -18.44
N THR A 77 5.29 11.66 -18.50
CA THR A 77 5.62 12.58 -17.39
C THR A 77 4.73 13.83 -17.33
N LYS A 78 4.26 14.35 -18.46
CA LYS A 78 3.48 15.60 -18.51
C LYS A 78 1.97 15.39 -18.56
N VAL A 79 1.50 14.20 -18.96
CA VAL A 79 0.07 13.93 -19.15
C VAL A 79 -0.36 12.72 -18.32
N GLU A 80 0.16 11.54 -18.59
CA GLU A 80 -0.34 10.29 -18.01
C GLU A 80 -0.11 10.20 -16.50
N LEU A 81 1.11 10.50 -16.01
CA LEU A 81 1.45 10.48 -14.59
C LEU A 81 0.67 11.51 -13.78
N PRO A 82 0.59 12.80 -14.18
CA PRO A 82 -0.30 13.74 -13.52
C PRO A 82 -1.73 13.22 -13.46
N LEU A 83 -2.37 12.88 -14.59
CA LEU A 83 -3.78 12.46 -14.62
C LEU A 83 -4.09 11.19 -13.82
N SER A 84 -3.12 10.28 -13.68
CA SER A 84 -3.24 9.04 -12.92
C SER A 84 -2.87 9.19 -11.44
N ALA A 85 -2.26 10.31 -11.04
CA ALA A 85 -1.75 10.54 -9.68
C ALA A 85 -2.77 10.28 -8.56
N PRO A 86 -4.05 10.66 -8.64
CA PRO A 86 -5.01 10.45 -7.55
C PRO A 86 -5.27 8.96 -7.31
N ILE A 87 -5.31 8.18 -8.39
CA ILE A 87 -5.48 6.71 -8.31
C ILE A 87 -4.21 6.10 -7.71
N ILE A 88 -3.02 6.53 -8.15
CA ILE A 88 -1.74 6.08 -7.58
C ILE A 88 -1.65 6.41 -6.08
N LEU A 89 -2.05 7.62 -5.68
CA LEU A 89 -2.10 8.04 -4.28
C LEU A 89 -3.08 7.18 -3.47
N GLY A 90 -4.22 6.79 -4.05
CA GLY A 90 -5.13 5.81 -3.45
C GLY A 90 -4.47 4.47 -3.18
N GLY A 91 -3.63 3.99 -4.12
CA GLY A 91 -2.81 2.79 -3.93
C GLY A 91 -1.76 2.92 -2.83
N ILE A 92 -1.08 4.07 -2.75
CA ILE A 92 -0.11 4.37 -1.67
C ILE A 92 -0.82 4.38 -0.32
N ARG A 93 -1.99 5.03 -0.23
CA ARG A 93 -2.81 5.04 0.99
C ARG A 93 -3.18 3.63 1.45
N LEU A 94 -3.67 2.79 0.53
CA LEU A 94 -4.02 1.41 0.85
C LEU A 94 -2.80 0.61 1.30
N SER A 95 -1.68 0.78 0.59
CA SER A 95 -0.39 0.17 0.93
C SER A 95 0.06 0.50 2.35
N VAL A 96 0.02 1.78 2.74
CA VAL A 96 0.42 2.23 4.08
C VAL A 96 -0.44 1.60 5.17
N VAL A 97 -1.76 1.50 4.98
CA VAL A 97 -2.65 0.85 5.96
C VAL A 97 -2.36 -0.64 6.08
N ILE A 98 -2.14 -1.34 4.96
CA ILE A 98 -1.76 -2.76 4.95
C ILE A 98 -0.40 -2.96 5.62
N SER A 99 0.55 -2.06 5.36
CA SER A 99 1.87 -2.09 6.00
C SER A 99 1.79 -1.88 7.51
N LEU A 100 0.95 -0.97 8.01
CA LEU A 100 0.74 -0.81 9.46
C LEU A 100 0.19 -2.09 10.10
N ALA A 101 -0.82 -2.71 9.48
CA ALA A 101 -1.34 -3.98 9.95
C ALA A 101 -0.24 -5.08 9.94
N THR A 102 0.51 -5.19 8.85
CA THR A 102 1.60 -6.16 8.69
C THR A 102 2.73 -5.94 9.70
N ALA A 103 3.08 -4.68 10.00
CA ALA A 103 4.10 -4.33 10.98
C ALA A 103 3.74 -4.82 12.39
N THR A 104 2.46 -4.78 12.79
CA THR A 104 2.07 -5.30 14.10
C THR A 104 2.31 -6.80 14.24
N ILE A 105 2.17 -7.56 13.16
CA ILE A 105 2.47 -8.99 13.12
C ILE A 105 3.98 -9.22 13.21
N GLY A 106 4.82 -8.29 12.74
CA GLY A 106 6.28 -8.38 12.81
C GLY A 106 6.85 -8.63 14.21
N SER A 107 6.15 -8.21 15.26
CA SER A 107 6.56 -8.49 16.65
C SER A 107 6.62 -10.00 16.97
N THR A 108 5.89 -10.85 16.24
CA THR A 108 5.96 -12.31 16.44
C THR A 108 7.30 -12.91 16.01
N VAL A 109 8.09 -12.18 15.21
CA VAL A 109 9.42 -12.60 14.74
C VAL A 109 10.54 -11.76 15.35
N ALA A 110 10.29 -11.18 16.53
CA ALA A 110 11.22 -10.35 17.29
C ALA A 110 11.62 -9.04 16.59
N ALA A 111 10.77 -8.50 15.71
CA ALA A 111 10.93 -7.13 15.23
C ALA A 111 10.37 -6.14 16.27
N GLU A 112 11.06 -5.02 16.47
CA GLU A 112 10.59 -3.96 17.36
C GLU A 112 9.49 -3.15 16.66
N THR A 113 8.24 -3.29 17.11
CA THR A 113 7.10 -2.59 16.50
C THR A 113 6.02 -2.24 17.52
N LEU A 114 5.08 -1.37 17.13
CA LEU A 114 3.91 -1.06 17.96
C LEU A 114 3.00 -2.28 18.22
N GLY A 115 3.23 -3.40 17.55
CA GLY A 115 2.55 -4.67 17.79
C GLY A 115 2.98 -5.38 19.08
N GLU A 116 4.11 -5.02 19.70
CA GLU A 116 4.65 -5.72 20.87
C GLU A 116 3.65 -5.81 22.02
N VAL A 117 2.94 -4.71 22.30
CA VAL A 117 1.92 -4.67 23.38
C VAL A 117 0.75 -5.61 23.06
N ILE A 118 0.36 -5.71 21.79
CA ILE A 118 -0.70 -6.61 21.32
C ILE A 118 -0.26 -8.06 21.49
N ILE A 119 0.96 -8.40 21.04
CA ILE A 119 1.51 -9.75 21.15
C ILE A 119 1.70 -10.14 22.62
N ALA A 120 2.20 -9.24 23.47
CA ALA A 120 2.32 -9.47 24.91
C ALA A 120 0.95 -9.75 25.55
N GLY A 121 -0.09 -9.00 25.16
CA GLY A 121 -1.47 -9.25 25.60
C GLY A 121 -2.00 -10.61 25.15
N LEU A 122 -1.74 -11.01 23.90
CA LEU A 122 -2.13 -12.33 23.38
C LEU A 122 -1.43 -13.47 24.13
N LEU A 123 -0.12 -13.35 24.36
CA LEU A 123 0.68 -14.37 25.06
C LEU A 123 0.28 -14.51 26.55
N SER A 124 -0.13 -13.42 27.18
CA SER A 124 -0.56 -13.40 28.59
C SER A 124 -2.07 -13.56 28.78
N ASN A 125 -2.84 -13.76 27.70
CA ASN A 125 -4.31 -13.75 27.71
C ASN A 125 -4.89 -12.51 28.41
N ASN A 126 -4.23 -11.36 28.25
CA ASN A 126 -4.60 -10.09 28.88
C ASN A 126 -5.27 -9.17 27.86
N LEU A 127 -6.61 -9.12 27.92
CA LEU A 127 -7.42 -8.30 27.02
C LEU A 127 -7.12 -6.80 27.14
N ALA A 128 -6.73 -6.31 28.32
CA ALA A 128 -6.39 -4.90 28.49
C ALA A 128 -5.16 -4.50 27.66
N PHE A 129 -4.14 -5.36 27.58
CA PHE A 129 -2.94 -5.13 26.76
C PHE A 129 -3.27 -5.22 25.27
N ILE A 130 -4.09 -6.19 24.86
CA ILE A 130 -4.56 -6.32 23.48
C ILE A 130 -5.28 -5.05 23.04
N LEU A 131 -6.22 -4.55 23.86
CA LEU A 131 -6.95 -3.31 23.56
C LEU A 131 -6.03 -2.08 23.59
N GLN A 132 -5.11 -1.99 24.55
CA GLN A 132 -4.17 -0.87 24.64
C GLN A 132 -3.34 -0.74 23.36
N GLY A 133 -2.69 -1.82 22.93
CA GLY A 133 -1.91 -1.80 21.69
C GLY A 133 -2.81 -1.60 20.46
N GLY A 134 -3.93 -2.33 20.40
CA GLY A 134 -4.86 -2.29 19.27
C GLY A 134 -5.46 -0.90 19.04
N LEU A 135 -5.85 -0.19 20.09
CA LEU A 135 -6.41 1.15 19.99
C LEU A 135 -5.39 2.18 19.50
N ILE A 136 -4.14 2.10 19.97
CA ILE A 136 -3.07 3.00 19.52
C ILE A 136 -2.77 2.78 18.03
N VAL A 137 -2.63 1.52 17.62
CA VAL A 137 -2.39 1.18 16.21
C VAL A 137 -3.58 1.59 15.34
N ALA A 138 -4.82 1.32 15.78
CA ALA A 138 -6.02 1.70 15.05
C ALA A 138 -6.14 3.21 14.89
N ALA A 139 -5.90 3.98 15.96
CA ALA A 139 -5.91 5.43 15.90
C ALA A 139 -4.86 5.96 14.92
N LEU A 140 -3.64 5.42 14.96
CA LEU A 140 -2.57 5.80 14.03
C LEU A 140 -2.94 5.46 12.58
N ALA A 141 -3.52 4.28 12.33
CA ALA A 141 -3.96 3.86 11.01
C ALA A 141 -5.04 4.80 10.44
N VAL A 142 -6.02 5.19 11.25
CA VAL A 142 -7.08 6.13 10.85
C VAL A 142 -6.48 7.51 10.55
N LEU A 143 -5.63 8.04 11.42
CA LEU A 143 -5.01 9.36 11.22
C LEU A 143 -4.18 9.42 9.94
N ILE A 144 -3.40 8.37 9.66
CA ILE A 144 -2.60 8.28 8.44
C ILE A 144 -3.50 8.12 7.21
N TYR A 145 -4.52 7.26 7.29
CA TYR A 145 -5.48 7.06 6.20
C TYR A 145 -6.19 8.37 5.85
N ASP A 146 -6.69 9.10 6.83
CA ASP A 146 -7.40 10.36 6.63
C ASP A 146 -6.47 11.45 6.10
N GLY A 147 -5.24 11.53 6.61
CA GLY A 147 -4.21 12.44 6.14
C GLY A 147 -3.87 12.20 4.66
N LEU A 148 -3.65 10.95 4.26
CA LEU A 148 -3.40 10.59 2.85
C LEU A 148 -4.64 10.82 1.98
N SER A 149 -5.84 10.53 2.49
CA SER A 149 -7.10 10.80 1.80
C SER A 149 -7.33 12.29 1.56
N ALA A 150 -6.86 13.16 2.46
CA ALA A 150 -6.91 14.61 2.26
C ALA A 150 -5.96 15.05 1.13
N ILE A 151 -4.75 14.48 1.07
CA ILE A 151 -3.77 14.75 0.00
C ILE A 151 -4.28 14.27 -1.37
N GLU A 152 -4.90 13.10 -1.41
CA GLU A 152 -5.53 12.54 -2.62
C GLU A 152 -6.64 13.47 -3.13
N ARG A 153 -7.57 13.86 -2.26
CA ARG A 153 -8.67 14.77 -2.61
C ARG A 153 -8.17 16.14 -3.08
N TYR A 154 -7.13 16.68 -2.45
CA TYR A 154 -6.50 17.93 -2.90
C TYR A 154 -5.90 17.79 -4.30
N THR A 155 -5.22 16.68 -4.57
CA THR A 155 -4.61 16.39 -5.87
C THR A 155 -5.66 16.17 -6.96
N ALA A 156 -6.73 15.43 -6.65
CA ALA A 156 -7.85 15.20 -7.57
C ALA A 156 -8.55 16.50 -7.98
N ARG A 157 -8.85 17.37 -7.01
CA ARG A 157 -9.47 18.69 -7.24
C ARG A 157 -8.64 19.57 -8.16
N ARG A 158 -7.31 19.58 -7.99
CA ARG A 158 -6.41 20.39 -8.82
C ARG A 158 -6.42 19.96 -10.30
N MET A 159 -6.85 18.74 -10.59
CA MET A 159 -6.84 18.17 -11.93
C MET A 159 -8.22 18.07 -12.57
N GLY A 160 -9.25 18.67 -11.97
CA GLY A 160 -10.59 18.71 -12.55
C GLY A 160 -11.29 17.36 -12.63
N ARG A 161 -10.82 16.35 -11.88
CA ARG A 161 -11.58 15.11 -11.66
C ARG A 161 -12.47 15.35 -10.46
N GLU A 162 -13.79 15.45 -10.69
CA GLU A 162 -14.76 15.40 -9.59
C GLU A 162 -14.55 14.07 -8.86
N ALA A 163 -14.30 14.17 -7.55
CA ALA A 163 -14.20 13.01 -6.69
C ALA A 163 -15.62 12.46 -6.51
N GLU A 164 -15.94 11.37 -7.22
CA GLU A 164 -17.10 10.54 -6.90
C GLU A 164 -16.92 9.81 -5.57
#